data_AF-A0A7C3AMP4-F1
#
_entry.id   AF-A0A7C3AMP4-F1
#
_cell.length_a   1.000
_cell.length_b   1.000
_cell.length_c   1.000
_cell.angle_alpha   90.00
_cell.angle_beta   90.00
_cell.angle_gamma   90.00
#
_symmetry.space_group_name_H-M   'P 1'
#
loop_
_entity.id
_entity.type
_entity.pdbx_description
1 polymer ?
#
loop_
_entity_poly.entity_id
_entity_poly.type
_entity_poly.pdbx_seq_one_letter_code
_entity_poly.pdbx_strand_id
1 'polypeptide(L)' 'EGCLAVEMEAAGMMAVAQFRNVPFGQVLYAGDDLSGSEWDHRSWQSHTEIRERLFWLAADACLSL' A
#
# COMPACT_ATOMS: atom_id res chain seq x y z
N GLU A 1 1.91 -16.86 11.41
CA GLU A 1 1.37 -17.14 10.06
C GLU A 1 0.09 -16.32 9.86
N GLY A 2 -0.28 -15.99 8.62
CA GLY A 2 -1.40 -15.08 8.32
C GLY A 2 -1.02 -13.79 7.60
N CYS A 3 0.00 -13.84 6.73
CA CYS A 3 0.39 -12.70 5.89
C CYS A 3 -0.79 -12.34 4.96
N LEU A 4 -1.27 -11.09 5.03
CA LEU A 4 -2.39 -10.62 4.21
C LEU A 4 -1.96 -10.18 2.80
N ALA A 5 -0.75 -9.61 2.69
CA ALA A 5 -0.20 -9.09 1.44
C ALA A 5 1.33 -9.03 1.51
N VAL A 6 1.98 -9.08 0.34
CA VAL A 6 3.43 -8.93 0.21
C VAL A 6 3.73 -7.62 -0.53
N GLU A 7 4.68 -6.86 0.00
CA GLU A 7 5.22 -5.62 -0.56
C GLU A 7 6.70 -5.50 -0.14
N MET A 8 7.42 -4.44 -0.54
CA MET A 8 8.89 -4.40 -0.40
C MET A 8 9.41 -3.20 0.42
N GLU A 9 8.54 -2.32 0.90
CA GLU A 9 8.92 -1.01 1.44
C GLU A 9 8.56 -0.81 2.92
N ALA A 10 7.49 -1.43 3.42
CA ALA A 10 6.88 -1.12 4.71
C ALA A 10 7.85 -1.29 5.87
N ALA A 11 8.60 -2.40 5.89
CA ALA A 11 9.54 -2.70 6.97
C ALA A 11 10.59 -1.59 7.14
N GLY A 12 11.13 -1.07 6.03
CA GLY A 12 12.11 0.02 6.05
C GLY A 12 11.49 1.33 6.52
N MET A 13 10.31 1.66 5.99
CA MET A 13 9.62 2.91 6.33
C MET A 13 9.16 2.95 7.80
N MET A 14 8.60 1.85 8.31
CA MET A 14 8.20 1.71 9.71
C MET A 14 9.41 1.84 10.64
N ALA A 15 10.54 1.20 10.32
CA ALA A 15 11.75 1.29 11.12
C ALA A 15 12.28 2.73 11.21
N VAL A 16 12.32 3.47 10.09
CA VAL A 16 12.76 4.86 10.07
C VAL A 16 11.79 5.77 10.82
N ALA A 17 10.47 5.58 10.65
CA ALA A 17 9.45 6.36 11.36
C ALA A 17 9.55 6.18 12.88
N GLN A 18 9.72 4.94 13.34
CA GLN A 18 9.97 4.63 14.74
C GLN A 18 11.26 5.29 15.25
N PHE A 19 12.36 5.19 14.50
CA PHE A 19 13.63 5.82 14.85
C PHE A 19 13.53 7.35 14.97
N ARG A 20 12.75 7.99 14.08
CA ARG A 20 12.55 9.45 14.06
C ARG A 20 11.41 9.93 14.96
N ASN A 21 10.68 9.02 15.61
CA ASN A 21 9.50 9.31 16.42
C ASN A 21 8.44 10.15 15.68
N VAL A 22 8.10 9.74 14.46
CA VAL A 22 7.06 10.38 13.64
C VAL A 22 5.93 9.38 13.33
N PRO A 23 4.66 9.84 13.25
CA PRO A 23 3.56 9.00 12.78
C PRO A 23 3.83 8.47 11.37
N PHE A 24 3.47 7.21 11.12
CA PHE A 24 3.57 6.58 9.80
C PHE A 24 2.34 5.74 9.52
N GLY A 25 1.82 5.87 8.30
CA GLY A 25 0.74 5.05 7.76
C GLY A 25 1.05 4.67 6.32
N GLN A 26 0.59 3.49 5.90
CA GLN A 26 0.76 2.98 4.55
C GLN A 26 -0.59 2.48 4.02
N VAL A 27 -0.89 2.86 2.78
CA VAL A 27 -2.03 2.35 2.02
C VAL A 27 -1.49 1.50 0.86
N LEU A 28 -2.03 0.29 0.68
CA LEU A 28 -1.56 -0.65 -0.32
C LEU A 28 -2.59 -0.82 -1.45
N TYR A 29 -2.11 -0.72 -2.69
CA TYR A 29 -2.86 -1.11 -3.87
C TYR A 29 -2.37 -2.48 -4.35
N ALA A 30 -3.19 -3.51 -4.20
CA ALA A 30 -2.84 -4.87 -4.61
C ALA A 30 -2.92 -5.02 -6.13
N GLY A 31 -1.75 -5.16 -6.78
CA GLY A 31 -1.68 -5.40 -8.23
C GLY A 31 -1.93 -6.85 -8.65
N ASP A 32 -1.83 -7.79 -7.72
CA ASP A 32 -1.94 -9.23 -7.99
C ASP A 32 -2.76 -9.94 -6.89
N ASP A 33 -3.22 -11.16 -7.18
CA ASP A 33 -3.85 -12.07 -6.24
C ASP A 33 -3.12 -13.42 -6.24
N LEU A 34 -2.42 -13.71 -5.15
CA LEU A 34 -1.64 -14.94 -4.99
C LEU A 34 -2.46 -16.12 -4.45
N SER A 35 -3.78 -15.95 -4.24
CA SER A 35 -4.64 -17.04 -3.75
C SER A 35 -5.07 -18.02 -4.84
N GLY A 36 -4.96 -17.62 -6.12
CA GLY A 36 -5.33 -18.43 -7.28
C GLY A 36 -4.23 -19.39 -7.74
N SER A 37 -4.62 -20.47 -8.42
CA SER A 37 -3.68 -21.41 -9.06
C SER A 37 -3.16 -20.93 -10.41
N GLU A 38 -3.86 -19.97 -11.02
CA GLU A 38 -3.49 -19.35 -12.28
C GLU A 38 -3.24 -17.86 -12.06
N TRP A 39 -2.29 -17.32 -12.81
CA TRP A 39 -1.97 -15.91 -12.77
C TRP A 39 -2.86 -15.11 -13.72
N ASP A 40 -3.45 -14.02 -13.23
CA ASP A 40 -4.13 -13.01 -14.05
C ASP A 40 -3.35 -11.69 -13.98
N HIS A 41 -3.04 -11.13 -15.15
CA HIS A 41 -2.37 -9.83 -15.26
C HIS A 41 -3.15 -8.67 -14.62
N ARG A 42 -4.49 -8.79 -14.53
CA ARG A 42 -5.45 -7.83 -13.96
C ARG A 42 -5.38 -6.39 -14.47
N SER A 43 -4.53 -6.10 -15.47
CA SER A 43 -4.23 -4.75 -15.97
C SER A 43 -4.05 -3.72 -14.84
N TRP A 44 -3.45 -4.12 -13.72
CA TRP A 44 -3.46 -3.30 -12.50
C TRP A 44 -2.81 -1.92 -12.69
N GLN A 45 -1.87 -1.82 -13.64
CA GLN A 45 -1.10 -0.62 -13.97
C GLN A 45 -1.94 0.47 -14.67
N SER A 46 -3.02 0.12 -15.36
CA SER A 46 -3.83 1.08 -16.14
C SER A 46 -4.94 1.76 -15.32
N HIS A 47 -5.11 1.40 -14.05
CA HIS A 47 -6.17 1.91 -13.18
C HIS A 47 -5.80 3.28 -12.57
N THR A 48 -5.64 4.30 -13.43
CA THR A 48 -5.22 5.66 -13.03
C THR A 48 -6.13 6.28 -11.98
N GLU A 49 -7.45 6.14 -12.12
CA GLU A 49 -8.42 6.70 -11.18
C GLU A 49 -8.27 6.12 -9.77
N ILE A 50 -8.03 4.81 -9.64
CA ILE A 50 -7.81 4.17 -8.34
C ILE A 50 -6.55 4.74 -7.68
N ARG A 51 -5.46 4.84 -8.43
CA ARG A 51 -4.20 5.39 -7.92
C ARG A 51 -4.34 6.85 -7.48
N GLU A 52 -5.09 7.66 -8.22
CA GLU A 52 -5.40 9.04 -7.84
C GLU A 52 -6.22 9.09 -6.54
N ARG A 53 -7.27 8.28 -6.41
CA ARG A 53 -8.08 8.24 -5.19
C ARG A 53 -7.26 7.80 -3.97
N LEU A 54 -6.35 6.85 -4.12
CA LEU A 54 -5.46 6.42 -3.04
C LEU A 54 -4.51 7.53 -2.58
N PHE A 55 -4.02 8.35 -3.52
CA PHE A 55 -3.23 9.53 -3.19
C PHE A 55 -4.03 10.53 -2.35
N TRP A 56 -5.24 10.88 -2.80
CA TRP A 56 -6.09 11.83 -2.05
C TRP A 56 -6.49 11.28 -0.69
N LEU A 57 -6.83 9.99 -0.59
CA LEU A 57 -7.10 9.34 0.69
C LEU A 57 -5.93 9.46 1.67
N ALA A 58 -4.70 9.25 1.20
CA ALA A 58 -3.50 9.40 2.03
C ALA A 58 -3.29 10.87 2.44
N ALA A 59 -3.53 11.82 1.54
CA ALA A 59 -3.44 13.25 1.84
C ALA A 59 -4.48 13.69 2.88
N ASP A 60 -5.73 13.26 2.74
CA ASP A 60 -6.83 13.55 3.68
C ASP A 60 -6.55 12.97 5.07
N ALA A 61 -6.00 11.74 5.13
CA ALA A 61 -5.57 11.13 6.38
C ALA A 61 -4.48 11.97 7.07
N CYS A 62 -3.49 12.45 6.33
CA CYS A 62 -2.44 13.33 6.85
C CYS A 62 -2.98 14.69 7.35
N LEU A 63 -3.98 15.25 6.67
CA LEU A 63 -4.64 16.51 7.08
C LEU A 63 -5.50 16.34 8.35
N SER A 64 -5.82 15.11 8.73
CA SER A 64 -6.64 14.77 9.91
C SER A 64 -5.82 14.38 11.15
N LEU A 65 -4.48 14.48 11.09
CA LEU A 65 -3.55 14.20 12.19
C LEU A 65 -3.41 15.40 13.14
#